data_AF-A0A2H3BG70-F1
#
_entry.id   AF-A0A2H3BG70-F1
#
_cell.length_a   1.000
_cell.length_b   1.000
_cell.length_c   1.000
_cell.angle_alpha   90.00
_cell.angle_beta   90.00
_cell.angle_gamma   90.00
#
_symmetry.space_group_name_H-M   'P 1'
#
loop_
_entity.id
_entity.type
_entity.pdbx_description
1 polymer ?
#
loop_
_entity_poly.entity_id
_entity_poly.type
_entity_poly.pdbx_seq_one_letter_code
_entity_poly.pdbx_strand_id
1 'polypeptide(L)'
;TRRAPISSVRFCLTTNDEIKFGDIIIIYFVGHGSSYKKDDTYGIIETLCPTDRDIVDGNNAPIPDISDREFNTILSRIAEVEGHRITVILDCCHAGGALR
;
A
#
# COMPACT_ATOMS: atom_id res chain seq x y z
N THR A 1 6.20 -7.62 -7.47
CA THR A 1 6.50 -6.37 -8.19
C THR A 1 5.61 -5.27 -7.64
N ARG A 2 6.04 -4.02 -7.47
CA ARG A 2 5.30 -2.85 -6.95
C ARG A 2 4.03 -2.64 -7.75
N ARG A 3 4.11 -2.91 -9.05
CA ARG A 3 2.96 -2.87 -9.95
C ARG A 3 1.89 -3.87 -9.54
N ALA A 4 2.22 -5.09 -9.12
CA ALA A 4 1.20 -6.09 -8.77
C ALA A 4 0.32 -5.70 -7.56
N PRO A 5 0.81 -5.30 -6.37
CA PRO A 5 -0.02 -4.83 -5.28
C PRO A 5 -0.83 -3.59 -5.66
N ILE A 6 -0.24 -2.58 -6.30
CA ILE A 6 -0.95 -1.32 -6.59
C ILE A 6 -1.98 -1.50 -7.70
N SER A 7 -1.65 -2.24 -8.77
CA SER A 7 -2.57 -2.50 -9.87
C SER A 7 -3.64 -3.51 -9.49
N SER A 8 -3.31 -4.58 -8.75
CA SER A 8 -4.30 -5.55 -8.31
C SER A 8 -5.21 -4.98 -7.22
N VAL A 9 -4.73 -4.12 -6.32
CA VAL A 9 -5.60 -3.50 -5.31
C VAL A 9 -6.52 -2.45 -5.96
N ARG A 10 -6.04 -1.66 -6.94
CA ARG A 10 -6.92 -0.76 -7.71
C ARG A 10 -7.89 -1.50 -8.63
N PHE A 11 -7.44 -2.54 -9.33
CA PHE A 11 -8.24 -3.24 -10.35
C PHE A 11 -9.19 -4.29 -9.75
N CYS A 12 -8.80 -4.98 -8.67
CA CYS A 12 -9.67 -5.98 -8.06
C CYS A 12 -10.71 -5.39 -7.11
N LEU A 13 -10.53 -4.17 -6.56
CA LEU A 13 -11.41 -3.63 -5.51
C LEU A 13 -12.25 -2.40 -5.90
N THR A 14 -12.19 -1.93 -7.14
CA THR A 14 -13.12 -0.87 -7.61
C THR A 14 -13.81 -1.18 -8.93
N THR A 15 -13.42 -2.29 -9.58
CA THR A 15 -13.96 -2.71 -10.88
C THR A 15 -14.37 -4.18 -10.89
N ASN A 16 -14.31 -4.87 -9.74
CA ASN A 16 -14.83 -6.22 -9.61
C ASN A 16 -16.26 -6.17 -9.09
N ASP A 17 -17.23 -6.36 -9.97
CA ASP A 17 -18.65 -6.39 -9.62
C ASP A 17 -19.01 -7.52 -8.64
N GLU A 18 -18.13 -8.50 -8.40
CA GLU A 18 -18.35 -9.54 -7.38
C GLU A 18 -18.18 -9.02 -5.95
N ILE A 19 -17.41 -7.94 -5.77
CA ILE A 19 -17.22 -7.29 -4.47
C ILE A 19 -18.34 -6.27 -4.30
N LYS A 20 -19.08 -6.39 -3.21
CA LYS A 20 -20.22 -5.53 -2.91
C LYS A 20 -19.89 -4.60 -1.76
N PHE A 21 -20.54 -3.44 -1.79
CA PHE A 21 -20.51 -2.50 -0.67
C PHE A 21 -20.89 -3.20 0.65
N GLY A 22 -19.99 -3.13 1.63
CA GLY A 22 -20.17 -3.73 2.95
C GLY A 22 -19.62 -5.16 3.08
N ASP A 23 -19.00 -5.71 2.04
CA ASP A 23 -18.22 -6.95 2.13
C ASP A 23 -16.99 -6.78 3.02
N ILE A 24 -16.51 -7.90 3.55
CA ILE A 24 -15.31 -7.92 4.41
C ILE A 24 -14.08 -8.02 3.52
N ILE A 25 -13.21 -7.02 3.58
CA ILE A 25 -11.95 -6.98 2.85
C ILE A 25 -10.81 -7.25 3.81
N ILE A 26 -10.01 -8.28 3.52
CA ILE A 26 -8.79 -8.60 4.27
C ILE A 26 -7.59 -8.34 3.36
N ILE A 27 -6.72 -7.42 3.79
CA ILE A 27 -5.46 -7.11 3.12
C ILE A 27 -4.33 -7.66 3.99
N TYR A 28 -3.55 -8.58 3.43
CA TYR A 28 -2.44 -9.23 4.09
C TYR A 28 -1.13 -8.94 3.36
N PHE A 29 -0.12 -8.47 4.10
CA PHE A 29 1.23 -8.26 3.58
C PHE A 29 2.26 -8.92 4.50
N VAL A 30 3.21 -9.62 3.90
CA VAL A 30 4.39 -10.20 4.57
C VAL A 30 5.61 -9.79 3.77
N GLY A 31 6.63 -9.29 4.45
CA GLY A 31 7.90 -8.99 3.82
C GLY A 31 8.71 -7.94 4.54
N HIS A 32 9.56 -7.26 3.78
CA HIS A 32 10.35 -6.17 4.30
C HIS A 32 9.50 -4.89 4.37
N GLY A 33 9.55 -4.24 5.52
CA GLY A 33 9.23 -2.83 5.64
C GLY A 33 10.51 -2.04 5.94
N SER A 34 10.49 -0.76 5.62
CA SER A 34 11.62 0.16 5.79
C SER A 34 11.11 1.50 6.32
N SER A 35 12.03 2.41 6.59
CA SER A 35 11.69 3.79 6.87
C SER A 35 12.77 4.74 6.34
N TYR A 36 12.37 5.94 5.96
CA TYR A 36 13.31 6.99 5.60
C TYR A 36 12.86 8.34 6.16
N LYS A 37 13.84 9.18 6.50
CA LYS A 37 13.61 10.57 6.87
C LYS A 37 13.64 11.43 5.61
N LYS A 38 12.53 12.11 5.31
CA LYS A 38 12.45 12.98 4.11
C LYS A 38 12.92 14.40 4.42
N ASP A 39 12.37 15.01 5.47
CA ASP A 39 12.77 16.30 6.05
C ASP A 39 12.09 16.48 7.42
N ASP A 40 12.39 17.59 8.13
CA ASP A 40 11.81 17.86 9.45
C ASP A 40 10.31 18.16 9.42
N THR A 41 9.75 18.49 8.24
CA THR A 41 8.32 18.78 8.07
C THR A 41 7.50 17.50 7.96
N TYR A 42 8.04 16.47 7.30
CA TYR A 42 7.34 15.22 7.02
C TYR A 42 7.70 14.08 7.97
N GLY A 43 8.75 14.24 8.78
CA GLY A 43 9.16 13.25 9.77
C GLY A 43 9.67 11.94 9.15
N ILE A 44 9.50 10.85 9.89
CA ILE A 44 9.84 9.49 9.44
C ILE A 44 8.68 8.99 8.59
N ILE A 45 8.98 8.55 7.38
CA ILE A 45 8.05 7.86 6.49
C ILE A 45 8.36 6.38 6.58
N GLU A 46 7.35 5.59 6.92
CA GLU A 46 7.44 4.14 6.91
C GLU A 46 6.96 3.58 5.57
N THR A 47 7.55 2.47 5.12
CA THR A 47 7.26 1.92 3.81
C THR A 47 7.18 0.39 3.79
N LEU A 48 6.36 -0.14 2.89
CA LEU A 48 6.37 -1.54 2.47
C LEU A 48 7.30 -1.68 1.27
N CYS A 49 8.18 -2.68 1.26
CA CYS A 49 9.20 -2.84 0.24
C CYS A 49 8.77 -3.86 -0.83
N PRO A 50 8.48 -3.45 -2.07
CA PRO A 50 8.20 -4.36 -3.16
C PRO A 50 9.43 -5.19 -3.54
N THR A 51 9.23 -6.40 -4.07
CA THR A 51 10.32 -7.28 -4.50
C THR A 51 11.16 -6.72 -5.66
N ASP A 52 10.57 -5.86 -6.48
CA ASP A 52 11.22 -5.15 -7.59
C ASP A 52 11.70 -3.76 -7.19
N ARG A 53 11.80 -3.46 -5.88
CA ARG A 53 12.51 -2.26 -5.41
C ARG A 53 13.89 -2.18 -6.08
N ASP A 54 14.32 -0.96 -6.36
CA ASP A 54 15.65 -0.68 -6.94
C ASP A 54 15.86 -1.21 -8.37
N ILE A 55 14.90 -1.95 -8.95
CA ILE A 55 14.88 -2.19 -10.40
C ILE A 55 14.60 -0.86 -11.10
N VAL A 56 15.44 -0.54 -12.08
CA VAL A 56 15.32 0.68 -12.88
C VAL A 56 14.17 0.53 -13.86
N ASP A 57 13.22 1.47 -13.83
CA ASP A 57 12.08 1.50 -14.73
C ASP A 57 12.41 2.11 -16.10
N GLY A 58 11.41 2.20 -16.98
CA GLY A 58 11.58 2.78 -18.33
C GLY A 58 11.96 4.27 -18.34
N ASN A 59 11.87 4.97 -17.20
CA ASN A 59 12.27 6.35 -17.03
C ASN A 59 13.65 6.49 -16.36
N ASN A 60 14.39 5.38 -16.26
CA ASN A 60 15.72 5.33 -15.68
C ASN A 60 15.75 5.69 -14.17
N ALA A 61 14.62 5.49 -13.47
CA ALA A 61 14.48 5.70 -12.03
C ALA A 61 14.25 4.36 -11.30
N PRO A 62 14.79 4.15 -10.09
CA PRO A 62 14.49 2.95 -9.32
C PRO A 62 13.02 2.93 -8.91
N ILE A 63 12.39 1.76 -8.98
CA ILE A 63 11.04 1.54 -8.45
C ILE A 63 11.04 1.83 -6.94
N PRO A 64 10.20 2.77 -6.45
CA PRO A 64 10.23 3.16 -5.05
C PRO A 64 9.52 2.15 -4.13
N ASP A 65 9.73 2.29 -2.82
CA ASP A 65 8.95 1.59 -1.79
C ASP A 65 7.53 2.21 -1.67
N ILE A 66 6.54 1.45 -1.17
CA ILE A 66 5.16 1.94 -0.99
C ILE A 66 5.10 2.64 0.36
N SER A 67 4.92 3.95 0.36
CA SER A 67 4.83 4.72 1.62
C SER A 67 3.54 4.46 2.38
N ASP A 68 3.58 4.60 3.70
CA ASP A 68 2.42 4.64 4.59
C ASP A 68 1.29 5.54 4.08
N ARG A 69 1.61 6.74 3.59
CA ARG A 69 0.65 7.69 3.02
C ARG A 69 0.02 7.18 1.72
N GLU A 70 0.82 6.59 0.85
CA GLU A 70 0.33 5.98 -0.38
C GLU A 70 -0.60 4.81 -0.06
N PHE A 71 -0.20 3.97 0.89
CA PHE A 71 -1.01 2.86 1.37
C PHE A 71 -2.32 3.34 1.99
N ASN A 72 -2.31 4.35 2.85
CA ASN A 72 -3.52 4.97 3.41
C ASN A 72 -4.42 5.61 2.36
N THR A 73 -3.85 6.22 1.32
CA THR A 73 -4.64 6.72 0.19
C THR A 73 -5.36 5.58 -0.54
N ILE A 74 -4.69 4.45 -0.73
CA ILE A 74 -5.28 3.25 -1.34
C ILE A 74 -6.42 2.71 -0.45
N LEU A 75 -6.17 2.54 0.85
CA LEU A 75 -7.19 2.09 1.81
C LEU A 75 -8.40 3.01 1.86
N SER A 76 -8.18 4.32 1.87
CA SER A 76 -9.26 5.32 1.86
C SER A 76 -10.11 5.19 0.60
N ARG A 77 -9.47 4.96 -0.55
CA ARG A 77 -10.19 4.81 -1.82
C ARG A 77 -11.01 3.52 -1.87
N ILE A 78 -10.50 2.42 -1.32
CA ILE A 78 -11.28 1.18 -1.19
C ILE A 78 -12.47 1.44 -0.27
N ALA A 79 -12.26 2.11 0.86
CA ALA A 79 -13.31 2.39 1.83
C ALA A 79 -14.45 3.27 1.25
N GLU A 80 -14.12 4.21 0.37
CA GLU A 80 -15.09 5.05 -0.35
C GLU A 80 -16.00 4.24 -1.29
N VAL A 81 -15.47 3.20 -1.94
CA VAL A 81 -16.18 2.42 -2.96
C VAL A 81 -16.88 1.21 -2.36
N GLU A 82 -16.17 0.44 -1.52
CA GLU A 82 -16.61 -0.86 -1.01
C GLU A 82 -17.06 -0.82 0.45
N GLY A 83 -16.93 0.32 1.12
CA GLY A 83 -17.30 0.52 2.52
C GLY A 83 -16.16 0.22 3.51
N HIS A 84 -16.44 0.44 4.79
CA HIS A 84 -15.39 0.55 5.82
C HIS A 84 -14.98 -0.76 6.51
N ARG A 85 -15.36 -1.94 5.99
CA ARG A 85 -15.04 -3.25 6.60
C ARG A 85 -13.72 -3.80 6.10
N ILE A 86 -12.65 -3.03 6.30
CA ILE A 86 -11.30 -3.36 5.83
C ILE A 86 -10.45 -3.72 7.04
N THR A 87 -9.88 -4.93 7.03
CA THR A 87 -8.87 -5.37 8.00
C THR A 87 -7.52 -5.50 7.31
N VAL A 88 -6.51 -4.84 7.87
CA VAL A 88 -5.14 -4.89 7.35
C VAL A 88 -4.25 -5.63 8.34
N ILE A 89 -3.51 -6.61 7.85
CA ILE A 89 -2.53 -7.38 8.62
C ILE A 89 -1.17 -7.21 7.95
N LEU A 90 -0.23 -6.63 8.67
CA LEU A 90 1.14 -6.37 8.21
C LEU A 90 2.11 -7.18 9.07
N ASP A 91 2.73 -8.19 8.46
CA ASP A 91 3.83 -8.96 9.03
C ASP A 91 5.16 -8.45 8.43
N CYS A 92 5.55 -7.27 8.89
CA CYS A 92 6.79 -6.60 8.50
C CYS A 92 7.29 -5.64 9.59
N CYS A 93 8.58 -5.32 9.56
CA CYS A 93 9.13 -4.25 10.39
C CYS A 93 8.65 -2.88 9.91
N HIS A 94 8.68 -1.84 10.75
CA HIS A 94 8.31 -0.46 10.39
C HIS A 94 6.88 -0.33 9.80
N ALA A 95 5.88 -0.83 10.53
CA ALA A 95 4.47 -0.82 10.11
C ALA A 95 3.56 0.05 11.01
N GLY A 96 4.11 0.77 11.99
CA GLY A 96 3.33 1.54 12.98
C GLY A 96 2.70 2.83 12.43
N GLY A 97 3.22 3.35 11.32
CA GLY A 97 2.72 4.47 10.54
C GLY A 97 1.76 4.06 9.42
N ALA A 98 1.71 2.77 9.07
CA ALA A 98 0.92 2.28 7.94
C ALA A 98 -0.60 2.50 8.06
N LEU A 99 -1.10 2.90 9.24
CA LEU A 99 -2.51 3.23 9.52
C LEU A 99 -2.68 4.63 10.15
N ARG A 100 -1.67 5.50 10.08
CA ARG A 100 -1.72 6.87 10.62
C ARG A 100 -2.43 7.89 9.73
#